data_AF-A0A7R9DNI5-F1
#
_entry.id   AF-A0A7R9DNI5-F1
#
_cell.length_a   1.000
_cell.length_b   1.000
_cell.length_c   1.000
_cell.angle_alpha   90.00
_cell.angle_beta   90.00
_cell.angle_gamma   90.00
#
_symmetry.space_group_name_H-M   'P 1'
#
loop_
_entity.id
_entity.type
_entity.pdbx_description
1 polymer ?
#
loop_
_entity_poly.entity_id
_entity_poly.type
_entity_poly.pdbx_seq_one_letter_code
_entity_poly.pdbx_strand_id
1 'polypeptide(L)'
;PKRKETTKRKKDDIEDLKRELEIDTHRVPLEELCQRFNTSLSRGLTVNQAKLHFARDGPNALTPPKQTPEWVKFCKTLFGGFSMLLWAGAILCFIAYSIEATTSEDPSDDH
;
A
#
# COMPACT_ATOMS: atom_id res chain seq x y z
N PRO A 1 -7.53 -17.91 6.05
CA PRO A 1 -7.71 -17.77 4.58
C PRO A 1 -6.98 -16.54 3.98
N LYS A 2 -7.34 -15.30 4.33
CA LYS A 2 -6.80 -14.05 3.74
C LYS A 2 -5.27 -13.86 3.84
N ARG A 3 -4.65 -14.26 4.96
CA ARG A 3 -3.21 -14.08 5.19
C ARG A 3 -2.33 -14.95 4.28
N LYS A 4 -2.83 -16.10 3.81
CA LYS A 4 -2.11 -16.98 2.87
C LYS A 4 -2.15 -16.43 1.43
N GLU A 5 -3.25 -15.80 1.02
CA GLU A 5 -3.36 -15.16 -0.29
C GLU A 5 -2.45 -13.95 -0.45
N THR A 6 -2.34 -13.09 0.57
CA THR A 6 -1.47 -11.90 0.51
C THR A 6 0.00 -12.26 0.39
N THR A 7 0.43 -13.34 1.04
CA THR A 7 1.82 -13.82 0.97
C THR A 7 2.11 -14.49 -0.37
N LYS A 8 1.12 -15.21 -0.94
CA LYS A 8 1.22 -15.80 -2.28
C LYS A 8 1.35 -14.72 -3.36
N ARG A 9 0.47 -13.70 -3.37
CA ARG A 9 0.56 -12.57 -4.32
C ARG A 9 1.90 -11.84 -4.26
N LYS A 10 2.43 -11.58 -3.05
CA LYS A 10 3.76 -10.96 -2.90
C LYS A 10 4.89 -11.84 -3.43
N LYS A 11 4.77 -13.16 -3.32
CA LYS A 11 5.77 -14.10 -3.82
C LYS A 11 5.73 -14.15 -5.35
N ASP A 12 4.52 -14.22 -5.92
CA ASP A 12 4.29 -14.21 -7.36
C ASP A 12 4.81 -12.89 -8.00
N ASP A 13 4.55 -11.73 -7.39
CA ASP A 13 5.11 -10.44 -7.83
C ASP A 13 6.65 -10.45 -7.83
N ILE A 14 7.29 -10.97 -6.77
CA ILE A 14 8.76 -11.04 -6.69
C ILE A 14 9.34 -12.01 -7.73
N GLU A 15 8.62 -13.08 -8.04
CA GLU A 15 9.03 -14.09 -9.02
C GLU A 15 8.94 -13.54 -10.45
N ASP A 16 7.91 -12.74 -10.75
CA ASP A 16 7.81 -12.02 -12.03
C ASP A 16 8.90 -10.93 -12.17
N LEU A 17 9.26 -10.23 -11.09
CA LEU A 17 10.40 -9.28 -11.08
C LEU A 17 11.77 -9.94 -11.33
N LYS A 18 11.89 -11.25 -11.07
CA LYS A 18 13.13 -12.02 -11.24
C LYS A 18 13.30 -12.65 -12.63
N ARG A 19 12.35 -12.44 -13.54
CA ARG A 19 12.60 -12.73 -14.95
C ARG A 19 13.62 -11.72 -15.47
N GLU A 20 14.89 -12.08 -15.37
CA GLU A 20 15.99 -11.32 -15.95
C GLU A 20 15.79 -11.29 -17.46
N LEU A 21 15.27 -10.17 -17.98
CA LEU A 21 15.41 -9.87 -19.39
C LEU A 21 16.85 -9.42 -19.61
N GLU A 22 17.58 -10.14 -20.46
CA GLU A 22 18.84 -9.63 -21.01
C GLU A 22 18.53 -8.41 -21.89
N ILE A 23 18.93 -7.21 -21.45
CA ILE A 23 18.73 -5.95 -22.18
C ILE A 23 20.03 -5.57 -22.89
N ASP A 24 20.06 -5.75 -24.21
CA ASP A 24 21.22 -5.53 -25.10
C ASP A 24 21.27 -4.12 -25.72
N THR A 25 20.30 -3.26 -25.38
CA THR A 25 20.01 -2.00 -26.09
C THR A 25 21.21 -1.05 -26.20
N HIS A 26 22.14 -1.12 -25.24
CA HIS A 26 23.35 -0.29 -25.19
C HIS A 26 24.54 -0.87 -25.99
N ARG A 27 24.41 -2.06 -26.57
CA ARG A 27 25.47 -2.77 -27.32
C ARG A 27 25.24 -2.78 -28.83
N VAL A 28 24.00 -2.51 -29.27
CA VAL A 28 23.62 -2.58 -30.68
C VAL A 28 23.95 -1.29 -31.43
N PRO A 29 24.20 -1.36 -32.76
CA PRO A 29 24.43 -0.18 -33.59
C PRO A 29 23.24 0.78 -33.58
N LEU A 30 23.50 2.08 -33.74
CA LEU A 30 22.46 3.12 -33.71
C LEU A 30 21.38 2.94 -34.78
N GLU A 31 21.74 2.43 -35.96
CA GLU A 31 20.80 2.18 -37.06
C GLU A 31 19.75 1.12 -36.65
N GLU A 32 20.24 0.03 -36.04
CA GLU A 32 19.40 -1.04 -35.52
C GLU A 32 18.55 -0.55 -34.35
N LEU A 33 19.13 0.26 -33.46
CA LEU A 33 18.41 0.88 -32.35
C LEU A 33 17.25 1.76 -32.86
N CYS A 34 17.50 2.58 -33.88
CA CYS A 34 16.49 3.45 -34.48
C CYS A 34 15.36 2.66 -35.16
N GLN A 35 15.69 1.54 -35.81
CA GLN A 35 14.68 0.61 -36.32
C GLN A 35 13.86 -0.04 -35.21
N ARG A 36 14.50 -0.56 -34.15
CA ARG A 36 13.82 -1.19 -33.00
C ARG A 36 12.81 -0.25 -32.34
N PHE A 37 13.17 1.02 -32.15
CA PHE A 37 12.32 2.02 -31.49
C PHE A 37 11.52 2.91 -32.44
N ASN A 38 11.55 2.65 -33.76
CA ASN A 38 10.90 3.46 -34.79
C ASN A 38 11.14 4.97 -34.63
N THR A 39 12.41 5.35 -34.40
CA THR A 39 12.83 6.74 -34.20
C THR A 39 13.91 7.16 -35.20
N SER A 40 14.16 8.46 -35.31
CA SER A 40 15.19 9.03 -36.17
C SER A 40 16.26 9.76 -35.35
N LEU A 41 17.53 9.56 -35.67
CA LEU A 41 18.64 10.29 -35.02
C LEU A 41 18.60 11.80 -35.26
N SER A 42 18.14 12.22 -36.45
CA SER A 42 18.17 13.64 -36.84
C SER A 42 16.89 14.39 -36.46
N ARG A 43 15.73 13.74 -36.58
CA ARG A 43 14.42 14.39 -36.40
C ARG A 43 13.68 13.93 -35.15
N GLY A 44 14.12 12.86 -34.49
CA GLY A 44 13.40 12.26 -33.37
C GLY A 44 12.03 11.70 -33.76
N LEU A 45 11.13 11.63 -32.78
CA LEU A 45 9.74 11.22 -32.95
C LEU A 45 8.87 12.39 -33.43
N THR A 46 7.86 12.08 -34.23
CA THR A 46 6.83 13.07 -34.58
C THR A 46 5.95 13.42 -33.38
N VAL A 47 5.35 14.61 -33.39
CA VAL A 47 4.43 15.05 -32.32
C VAL A 47 3.27 14.08 -32.12
N ASN A 48 2.77 13.47 -33.19
CA ASN A 48 1.68 12.49 -33.11
C ASN A 48 2.15 11.18 -32.46
N GLN A 49 3.33 10.66 -32.82
CA GLN A 49 3.90 9.47 -32.19
C GLN A 49 4.18 9.70 -30.70
N ALA A 50 4.73 10.87 -30.35
CA ALA A 50 4.96 11.23 -28.95
C ALA A 50 3.66 11.25 -28.13
N LYS A 51 2.56 11.79 -28.69
CA LYS A 51 1.23 11.77 -28.06
C LYS A 51 0.69 10.34 -27.91
N LEU A 52 0.87 9.49 -28.91
CA LEU A 52 0.45 8.08 -28.84
C LEU A 52 1.22 7.32 -27.77
N HIS A 53 2.55 7.51 -27.69
CA HIS A 53 3.37 6.91 -26.65
C HIS A 53 2.95 7.40 -25.25
N PHE A 54 2.69 8.70 -25.09
CA PHE A 54 2.22 9.26 -23.83
C PHE A 54 0.86 8.67 -23.41
N ALA A 55 -0.06 8.48 -24.34
CA ALA A 55 -1.36 7.87 -24.05
C ALA A 55 -1.26 6.37 -23.70
N ARG A 56 -0.29 5.67 -24.28
CA ARG A 56 -0.05 4.24 -24.04
C ARG A 56 0.68 3.98 -22.71
N ASP A 57 1.79 4.67 -22.50
CA ASP A 57 2.74 4.39 -21.40
C ASP A 57 2.48 5.28 -20.17
N GLY A 58 1.80 6.41 -20.37
CA GLY A 58 1.63 7.44 -19.35
C GLY A 58 2.83 8.38 -19.24
N PRO A 59 2.83 9.26 -18.23
CA PRO A 59 3.95 10.16 -17.98
C PRO A 59 5.19 9.40 -17.53
N ASN A 60 6.37 9.83 -18.00
CA ASN A 60 7.67 9.37 -17.49
C ASN A 60 7.93 9.94 -16.09
N ALA A 61 7.12 9.52 -15.11
CA ALA A 61 7.17 9.94 -13.73
C ALA A 61 6.99 8.72 -12.82
N LEU A 62 7.79 8.66 -11.75
CA LEU A 62 7.63 7.61 -10.74
C LEU A 62 6.27 7.76 -10.08
N THR A 63 5.48 6.69 -10.10
CA THR A 63 4.19 6.67 -9.40
C THR A 63 4.47 6.81 -7.91
N PRO A 64 3.90 7.82 -7.22
CA PRO A 64 4.12 8.00 -5.80
C PRO A 64 3.64 6.75 -5.04
N PRO A 65 4.30 6.39 -3.92
CA PRO A 65 3.91 5.22 -3.14
C PRO A 65 2.48 5.39 -2.63
N LYS A 66 1.76 4.26 -2.53
CA LYS A 66 0.39 4.24 -2.01
C LYS A 66 0.37 4.80 -0.58
N GLN A 67 -0.22 5.98 -0.42
CA GLN A 67 -0.38 6.58 0.89
C GLN A 67 -1.50 5.88 1.65
N THR A 68 -1.31 5.71 2.95
CA THR A 68 -2.38 5.27 3.85
C THR A 68 -2.97 6.50 4.51
N PRO A 69 -4.31 6.59 4.65
CA PRO A 69 -4.93 7.76 5.28
C PRO A 69 -4.51 7.85 6.75
N GLU A 70 -4.38 9.07 7.26
CA GLU A 70 -3.82 9.34 8.58
C GLU A 70 -4.60 8.68 9.72
N TRP A 71 -5.93 8.61 9.63
CA TRP A 71 -6.76 7.92 10.62
C TRP A 71 -6.44 6.42 10.71
N VAL A 72 -6.05 5.77 9.60
CA VAL A 72 -5.60 4.37 9.62
C VAL A 72 -4.26 4.23 10.34
N LYS A 73 -3.34 5.20 10.18
CA LYS A 73 -2.07 5.21 10.91
C LYS A 73 -2.31 5.39 12.40
N PHE A 74 -3.20 6.30 12.77
CA PHE A 74 -3.61 6.52 14.16
C PHE A 74 -4.20 5.26 14.81
N CYS A 75 -5.16 4.61 14.15
CA CYS A 75 -5.77 3.39 14.67
C CYS A 75 -4.75 2.25 14.84
N LYS A 76 -3.77 2.13 13.95
CA LYS A 76 -2.69 1.15 14.10
C LYS A 76 -1.84 1.39 15.35
N THR A 77 -1.61 2.65 15.72
CA THR A 77 -0.91 3.01 16.96
C THR A 77 -1.78 2.78 18.19
N LEU A 78 -3.09 3.08 18.11
CA LEU A 78 -4.04 2.94 19.21
C LEU A 78 -4.30 1.48 19.62
N PHE A 79 -4.31 0.56 18.66
CA PHE A 79 -4.54 -0.88 18.88
C PHE A 79 -3.28 -1.74 18.69
N GLY A 80 -2.10 -1.11 18.70
CA GLY A 80 -0.82 -1.79 18.51
C GLY A 80 -0.06 -1.99 19.83
N GLY A 81 0.73 -3.06 19.91
CA GLY A 81 1.71 -3.28 20.99
C GLY A 81 1.09 -3.31 22.39
N PHE A 82 1.60 -2.45 23.28
CA PHE A 82 1.20 -2.38 24.70
C PHE A 82 -0.20 -1.78 24.90
N SER A 83 -0.69 -0.93 23.99
CA SER A 83 -2.00 -0.28 24.11
C SER A 83 -3.16 -1.28 24.20
N MET A 84 -2.98 -2.51 23.69
CA MET A 84 -3.96 -3.58 23.83
C MET A 84 -4.19 -4.02 25.28
N LEU A 85 -3.16 -3.98 26.12
CA LEU A 85 -3.30 -4.28 27.55
C LEU A 85 -4.11 -3.20 28.27
N LEU A 86 -3.91 -1.93 27.89
CA LEU A 86 -4.68 -0.82 28.42
C LEU A 86 -6.16 -0.91 28.01
N TRP A 87 -6.46 -1.31 26.77
CA TRP A 87 -7.84 -1.58 26.33
C TRP A 87 -8.48 -2.73 27.12
N ALA A 88 -7.75 -3.83 27.34
CA ALA A 88 -8.26 -4.94 28.14
C ALA A 88 -8.54 -4.52 29.59
N GLY A 89 -7.64 -3.75 30.21
CA GLY A 89 -7.83 -3.20 31.55
C GLY A 89 -9.02 -2.24 31.62
N ALA A 90 -9.16 -1.33 30.65
CA ALA A 90 -10.30 -0.42 30.57
C ALA A 90 -11.63 -1.18 30.47
N ILE A 91 -11.72 -2.19 29.61
CA ILE A 91 -12.91 -3.05 29.49
C ILE A 91 -13.21 -3.75 30.82
N LEU A 92 -12.19 -4.30 31.49
CA LEU A 92 -12.35 -4.95 32.79
C LEU A 92 -12.89 -3.99 33.85
N CYS A 93 -12.38 -2.75 33.90
CA CYS A 93 -12.85 -1.70 34.81
C CYS A 93 -14.31 -1.33 34.54
N PHE A 94 -14.71 -1.18 33.27
CA PHE A 94 -16.11 -0.91 32.92
C PHE A 94 -17.03 -2.07 33.30
N ILE A 95 -16.59 -3.33 33.14
CA ILE A 95 -17.36 -4.51 33.58
C ILE A 95 -17.53 -4.51 35.10
N ALA A 96 -16.46 -4.30 35.85
CA ALA A 96 -16.50 -4.26 37.31
C ALA A 96 -17.44 -3.16 37.82
N TYR A 97 -17.33 -1.95 37.26
CA TYR A 97 -18.23 -0.84 37.58
C TYR A 97 -19.68 -1.14 37.22
N SER A 98 -19.92 -1.78 36.06
CA SER A 98 -21.27 -2.14 35.65
C SER A 98 -21.91 -3.14 36.62
N ILE A 99 -21.14 -4.12 37.11
CA ILE A 99 -21.62 -5.07 38.12
C ILE A 99 -21.98 -4.33 39.41
N GLU A 100 -21.07 -3.52 39.94
CA GLU A 100 -21.29 -2.72 41.16
C GLU A 100 -22.51 -1.79 41.04
N ALA A 101 -22.67 -1.10 39.91
CA ALA A 101 -23.81 -0.23 39.66
C ALA A 101 -25.15 -0.99 39.56
N THR A 102 -25.13 -2.25 39.12
CA THR A 102 -26.34 -3.10 39.04
C THR A 102 -26.66 -3.83 40.33
N THR A 103 -25.67 -4.07 41.20
CA THR A 103 -25.86 -4.76 42.49
C THR A 103 -26.10 -3.81 43.66
N SER A 104 -25.89 -2.51 43.47
CA SER A 104 -26.13 -1.48 44.47
C SER A 104 -27.57 -0.93 44.35
N GLU A 105 -28.54 -1.71 44.81
CA GLU A 105 -29.84 -1.17 45.25
C GLU A 105 -29.80 -0.94 46.78
N ASP A 106 -30.14 0.29 47.17
CA ASP A 106 -30.28 0.90 48.50
C ASP A 106 -29.03 1.18 49.37
N PRO A 107 -28.85 2.47 49.74
CA PRO A 107 -29.15 2.85 51.10
C PRO A 107 -30.46 3.62 51.17
N SER A 108 -31.38 3.09 51.96
CA SER A 108 -32.56 3.76 52.49
C SER A 108 -32.26 5.24 52.77
N ASP A 109 -32.94 6.10 52.02
CA ASP A 109 -33.07 7.53 52.27
C ASP A 109 -33.89 7.74 53.56
N ASP A 110 -33.25 7.52 54.71
CA ASP A 110 -33.80 7.88 56.01
C ASP A 110 -33.32 9.29 56.37
N HIS A 111 -34.21 10.23 56.07
CA HIS A 111 -34.46 11.57 56.66
C HIS A 111 -33.38 12.24 57.55
#